data_AF-A0AAV5T5W1-F1
#
_entry.id   AF-A0AAV5T5W1-F1
#
_cell.length_a   1.000
_cell.length_b   1.000
_cell.length_c   1.000
_cell.angle_alpha   90.00
_cell.angle_beta   90.00
_cell.angle_gamma   90.00
#
_symmetry.space_group_name_H-M   'P 1'
#
loop_
_entity.id
_entity.type
_entity.pdbx_description
1 polymer ?
#
loop_
_entity_poly.entity_id
_entity_poly.type
_entity_poly.pdbx_seq_one_letter_code
_entity_poly.pdbx_strand_id
1 'polypeptide(L)'
;SYLTILYLSIKVFYLVQVFMQFIILNRFLSTKYTFWRFGILRDIFSGREWEESGHFPRVTMCDFEVRFLGNKHRHTIQCVLMINMFNEKVYLFLWWWLLGVGTATLLNFVWWIKAMSSHGSRKDFISKYLTVNNLIEPNDLAGDKRAVSKFVERGLKNDGVFVCRILASNAGDLFVTDLITSLW
;
A
#
# COMPACT_ATOMS: atom_id res chain seq x y z
N SER A 1 -16.27 14.91 13.29
CA SER A 1 -14.93 14.77 12.72
C SER A 1 -15.03 14.48 11.23
N TYR A 2 -15.31 15.49 10.40
CA TYR A 2 -15.60 15.27 8.97
C TYR A 2 -14.32 15.03 8.16
N LEU A 3 -13.32 15.89 8.33
CA LEU A 3 -12.03 15.82 7.65
C LEU A 3 -11.31 14.50 7.94
N THR A 4 -11.34 14.06 9.20
CA THR A 4 -10.72 12.80 9.62
C THR A 4 -11.35 11.59 8.90
N ILE A 5 -12.69 11.55 8.82
CA ILE A 5 -13.42 10.46 8.15
C ILE A 5 -13.14 10.46 6.65
N LEU A 6 -13.15 11.64 6.02
CA LEU A 6 -12.83 11.79 4.60
C LEU A 6 -11.41 11.31 4.27
N TYR A 7 -10.42 11.65 5.10
CA TYR A 7 -9.06 11.20 4.87
C TYR A 7 -8.90 9.68 5.02
N LEU A 8 -9.54 9.10 6.05
CA LEU A 8 -9.51 7.66 6.27
C LEU A 8 -10.20 6.92 5.12
N SER A 9 -11.30 7.44 4.58
CA SER A 9 -11.96 6.83 3.43
C SER A 9 -11.07 6.84 2.18
N ILE A 10 -10.36 7.94 1.91
CA ILE A 10 -9.37 8.01 0.81
C ILE A 10 -8.27 6.95 0.99
N LYS A 11 -7.75 6.78 2.21
CA LYS A 11 -6.75 5.74 2.49
C LYS A 11 -7.29 4.32 2.28
N VAL A 12 -8.57 4.08 2.61
CA VAL A 12 -9.24 2.81 2.28
C VAL A 12 -9.34 2.62 0.77
N PHE A 13 -9.68 3.66 0.00
CA PHE A 13 -9.67 3.59 -1.46
C PHE A 13 -8.31 3.21 -2.04
N TYR A 14 -7.21 3.67 -1.46
CA TYR A 14 -5.87 3.24 -1.88
C TYR A 14 -5.62 1.76 -1.62
N LEU A 15 -6.08 1.21 -0.48
CA LEU A 15 -5.99 -0.23 -0.21
C LEU A 15 -6.85 -1.04 -1.20
N VAL A 16 -8.06 -0.58 -1.48
CA VAL A 16 -8.95 -1.21 -2.47
C VAL A 16 -8.31 -1.19 -3.86
N GLN A 17 -7.69 -0.08 -4.26
CA GLN A 17 -6.98 0.03 -5.54
C GLN A 17 -5.87 -1.01 -5.66
N VAL A 18 -4.99 -1.14 -4.65
CA VAL A 18 -3.91 -2.13 -4.67
C VAL A 18 -4.48 -3.56 -4.69
N PHE A 19 -5.53 -3.82 -3.92
CA PHE A 19 -6.18 -5.14 -3.89
C PHE A 19 -6.83 -5.50 -5.23
N MET A 20 -7.50 -4.54 -5.89
CA MET A 20 -8.07 -4.73 -7.22
C MET A 20 -6.98 -4.99 -8.25
N GLN A 21 -5.88 -4.22 -8.24
CA GLN A 21 -4.73 -4.44 -9.13
C GLN A 21 -4.14 -5.85 -8.93
N PHE A 22 -4.05 -6.31 -7.68
CA PHE A 22 -3.58 -7.65 -7.35
C PHE A 22 -4.53 -8.74 -7.87
N ILE A 23 -5.85 -8.56 -7.77
CA ILE A 23 -6.84 -9.48 -8.33
C ILE A 23 -6.76 -9.52 -9.86
N ILE A 24 -6.69 -8.37 -10.52
CA ILE A 24 -6.61 -8.29 -11.98
C ILE A 24 -5.35 -9.02 -12.47
N LEU A 25 -4.21 -8.81 -11.81
CA LEU A 25 -2.96 -9.50 -12.12
C LEU A 25 -3.08 -11.03 -11.96
N ASN A 26 -3.74 -11.50 -10.90
CA ASN A 26 -3.97 -12.95 -10.67
C ASN A 26 -4.94 -13.55 -11.69
N ARG A 27 -6.01 -12.82 -12.06
CA ARG A 27 -6.98 -13.27 -13.05
C ARG A 27 -6.37 -13.31 -14.46
N PHE A 28 -5.56 -12.31 -14.81
CA PHE A 28 -4.88 -12.27 -16.10
C PHE A 28 -3.90 -13.44 -16.29
N LEU A 29 -3.19 -13.84 -15.24
CA LEU A 29 -2.33 -15.02 -15.29
C LEU A 29 -3.10 -16.36 -15.29
N SER A 30 -4.43 -16.34 -15.09
CA SER A 30 -5.32 -17.51 -15.03
C SER A 30 -4.81 -18.62 -14.09
N THR A 31 -4.15 -18.24 -12.99
CA THR A 31 -3.62 -19.19 -12.03
C THR A 31 -4.72 -19.60 -11.05
N LYS A 32 -4.97 -20.91 -10.91
CA LYS A 32 -6.00 -21.45 -10.01
C LYS A 32 -5.76 -21.16 -8.51
N TYR A 33 -4.61 -20.60 -8.13
CA TYR A 33 -4.20 -20.46 -6.74
C TYR A 33 -3.47 -19.14 -6.48
N THR A 34 -4.01 -18.29 -5.60
CA THR A 34 -3.42 -17.02 -5.17
C THR A 34 -2.13 -17.22 -4.34
N PHE A 35 -2.03 -18.35 -3.63
CA PHE A 35 -0.86 -18.75 -2.83
C PHE A 35 0.25 -19.45 -3.65
N TRP A 36 -0.02 -19.81 -4.91
CA TRP A 36 0.93 -20.52 -5.76
C TRP A 36 2.19 -19.70 -6.07
N ARG A 37 2.13 -18.37 -6.07
CA ARG A 37 3.30 -17.51 -6.30
C ARG A 37 4.30 -17.51 -5.12
N PHE A 38 3.84 -17.62 -3.87
CA PHE A 38 4.74 -17.86 -2.73
C PHE A 38 5.40 -19.24 -2.82
N GLY A 39 4.70 -20.25 -3.36
CA GLY A 39 5.26 -21.57 -3.68
C GLY A 39 6.32 -21.51 -4.79
N ILE A 40 6.02 -20.86 -5.91
CA ILE A 40 6.94 -20.62 -7.02
C ILE A 40 8.23 -19.94 -6.57
N LEU A 41 8.13 -19.00 -5.63
CA LEU A 41 9.29 -18.31 -5.11
C LEU A 41 10.24 -19.21 -4.34
N ARG A 42 9.68 -20.14 -3.57
CA ARG A 42 10.44 -21.18 -2.89
C ARG A 42 11.05 -22.18 -3.89
N ASP A 43 10.35 -22.46 -4.98
CA ASP A 43 10.81 -23.38 -6.03
C ASP A 43 11.91 -22.77 -6.92
N ILE A 44 11.82 -21.46 -7.23
CA ILE A 44 12.86 -20.71 -7.95
C ILE A 44 14.11 -20.55 -7.06
N PHE A 45 13.95 -20.20 -5.77
CA PHE A 45 15.10 -20.12 -4.84
C PHE A 45 15.78 -21.48 -4.63
N SER A 46 15.06 -22.58 -4.83
CA SER A 46 15.61 -23.93 -4.76
C SER A 46 16.10 -24.49 -6.10
N GLY A 47 16.13 -23.66 -7.16
CA GLY A 47 16.73 -24.01 -8.44
C GLY A 47 15.91 -25.00 -9.28
N ARG A 48 14.62 -25.19 -9.00
CA ARG A 48 13.75 -26.02 -9.84
C ARG A 48 13.19 -25.18 -10.98
N GLU A 49 13.55 -25.53 -12.21
CA GLU A 49 12.98 -24.90 -13.40
C GLU A 49 11.54 -25.34 -13.67
N TRP A 50 10.79 -24.42 -14.28
CA TRP A 50 9.37 -24.47 -14.58
C TRP A 50 9.02 -25.46 -15.71
N GLU A 51 9.10 -26.78 -15.46
CA GLU A 51 8.63 -27.77 -16.45
C GLU A 51 7.22 -28.34 -16.20
N GLU A 52 6.60 -28.12 -15.04
CA GLU A 52 5.36 -28.83 -14.65
C GLU A 52 4.07 -27.99 -14.66
N SER A 53 4.14 -26.66 -14.81
CA SER A 53 2.97 -25.79 -14.64
C SER A 53 2.21 -25.47 -15.94
N GLY A 54 2.80 -25.65 -17.12
CA GLY A 54 2.16 -25.48 -18.44
C GLY A 54 1.64 -24.07 -18.75
N HIS A 55 1.74 -23.12 -17.82
CA HIS A 55 1.39 -21.73 -18.04
C HIS A 55 2.57 -21.01 -18.68
N PHE A 56 2.33 -20.47 -19.88
CA PHE A 56 3.30 -19.81 -20.75
C PHE A 56 4.25 -20.77 -21.51
N PRO A 57 3.75 -21.51 -22.52
CA PRO A 57 4.59 -22.34 -23.38
C PRO A 57 5.61 -21.48 -24.15
N ARG A 58 6.90 -21.80 -23.99
CA ARG A 58 7.98 -21.15 -24.74
C ARG A 58 8.08 -21.66 -26.18
N VAL A 59 7.53 -22.85 -26.43
CA VAL A 59 7.47 -23.53 -27.73
C VAL A 59 6.02 -23.97 -27.98
N THR A 60 5.48 -23.66 -29.16
CA THR A 60 4.12 -24.06 -29.57
C THR A 60 4.13 -24.71 -30.95
N MET A 61 3.20 -25.64 -31.18
CA MET A 61 2.97 -26.21 -32.51
C MET A 61 1.92 -25.36 -33.23
N CYS A 62 2.22 -24.91 -34.45
CA CYS A 62 1.29 -24.12 -35.25
C CYS A 62 0.97 -24.87 -36.55
N ASP A 63 -0.32 -25.09 -36.77
CA ASP A 63 -0.83 -25.77 -37.97
C ASP A 63 -1.22 -24.74 -39.04
N PHE A 64 -0.67 -24.92 -40.24
CA PHE A 64 -1.03 -24.13 -41.41
C PHE A 64 -1.69 -25.02 -42.47
N GLU A 65 -2.82 -24.53 -43.02
CA GLU A 65 -3.51 -25.17 -44.14
C GLU A 65 -3.07 -24.51 -45.45
N VAL A 66 -2.36 -25.27 -46.30
CA VAL A 66 -1.98 -24.82 -47.65
C VAL A 66 -2.82 -25.60 -48.67
N ARG A 67 -3.37 -24.90 -49.66
CA ARG A 67 -4.13 -25.52 -50.77
C ARG A 67 -3.18 -25.77 -51.94
N PHE A 68 -3.08 -27.02 -52.38
CA PHE A 68 -2.33 -27.40 -53.57
C PHE A 68 -3.21 -28.30 -54.45
N LEU A 69 -3.39 -27.94 -55.73
CA LEU A 69 -4.23 -28.66 -56.71
C LEU A 69 -5.66 -28.98 -56.20
N GLY A 70 -6.31 -28.04 -55.51
CA GLY A 70 -7.68 -28.23 -55.00
C GLY A 70 -7.80 -29.08 -53.73
N ASN A 71 -6.71 -29.71 -53.28
CA ASN A 71 -6.66 -30.47 -52.04
C ASN A 71 -6.02 -29.63 -50.91
N LYS A 72 -6.56 -29.76 -49.68
CA LYS A 72 -6.02 -29.07 -48.49
C LYS A 72 -4.99 -29.96 -47.80
N HIS A 73 -3.74 -29.50 -47.70
CA HIS A 73 -2.70 -30.17 -46.94
C HIS A 73 -2.39 -29.38 -45.66
N ARG A 74 -2.34 -30.08 -44.53
CA ARG A 74 -1.99 -29.52 -43.22
C ARG A 74 -0.51 -29.76 -42.93
N HIS A 75 0.20 -28.72 -42.57
CA HIS A 75 1.59 -28.78 -42.11
C HIS A 75 1.69 -28.21 -40.69
N THR A 76 2.41 -28.90 -39.82
CA THR A 76 2.67 -28.48 -38.44
C THR A 76 4.11 -28.03 -38.32
N ILE A 77 4.34 -26.83 -37.81
CA ILE A 77 5.69 -26.31 -37.52
C ILE A 77 5.84 -25.94 -36.06
N GLN A 78 7.08 -25.97 -35.57
CA GLN A 78 7.43 -25.53 -34.24
C GLN A 78 7.71 -24.02 -34.22
N CYS A 79 6.92 -23.27 -33.45
CA CYS A 79 7.09 -21.84 -33.21
C CYS A 79 7.70 -21.59 -31.82
N VAL A 80 8.65 -20.65 -31.73
CA VAL A 80 9.22 -20.21 -30.45
C VAL A 80 8.61 -18.87 -30.08
N LEU A 81 8.02 -18.77 -28.89
CA LEU A 81 7.29 -17.59 -28.43
C LEU A 81 8.13 -16.78 -27.43
N MET A 82 9.12 -16.04 -27.94
CA MET A 82 10.07 -15.27 -27.11
C MET A 82 9.38 -14.23 -26.21
N ILE A 83 8.27 -13.64 -26.67
CA ILE A 83 7.47 -12.68 -25.89
C ILE A 83 6.99 -13.26 -24.56
N ASN A 84 6.78 -14.57 -24.51
CA ASN A 84 6.24 -15.25 -23.34
C ASN A 84 7.25 -15.33 -22.19
N MET A 85 8.52 -15.53 -22.55
CA MET A 85 9.63 -15.49 -21.60
C MET A 85 9.81 -14.10 -20.98
N PHE A 86 9.58 -13.04 -21.76
CA PHE A 86 9.63 -11.67 -21.25
C PHE A 86 8.47 -11.39 -20.27
N ASN A 87 7.26 -11.76 -20.68
CA ASN A 87 6.06 -11.63 -19.85
C ASN A 87 6.21 -12.35 -18.49
N GLU A 88 6.75 -13.57 -18.49
CA GLU A 88 7.03 -14.34 -17.27
C GLU A 88 7.83 -13.52 -16.25
N LYS A 89 8.93 -12.87 -16.68
CA LYS A 89 9.81 -12.10 -15.79
C LYS A 89 9.17 -10.80 -15.31
N VAL A 90 8.50 -10.07 -16.21
CA VAL A 90 7.80 -8.82 -15.85
C VAL A 90 6.68 -9.07 -14.85
N TYR A 91 5.90 -10.15 -15.00
CA TYR A 91 4.82 -10.45 -14.07
C TYR A 91 5.29 -10.92 -12.69
N LEU A 92 6.45 -11.55 -12.60
CA LEU A 92 7.10 -11.85 -11.32
C LEU A 92 7.56 -10.56 -10.62
N PHE A 93 8.20 -9.64 -11.36
CA PHE A 93 8.59 -8.34 -10.82
C PHE A 93 7.39 -7.52 -10.34
N LEU A 94 6.35 -7.38 -11.16
CA LEU A 94 5.14 -6.63 -10.82
C LEU A 94 4.42 -7.18 -9.59
N TRP A 95 4.44 -8.50 -9.39
CA TRP A 95 3.81 -9.12 -8.23
C TRP A 95 4.51 -8.73 -6.92
N TRP A 96 5.84 -8.82 -6.91
CA TRP A 96 6.64 -8.38 -5.77
C TRP A 96 6.51 -6.89 -5.50
N TRP A 97 6.50 -6.09 -6.57
CA TRP A 97 6.27 -4.67 -6.49
C TRP A 97 4.91 -4.35 -5.85
N LEU A 98 3.82 -4.97 -6.32
CA LEU A 98 2.48 -4.77 -5.76
C LEU A 98 2.37 -5.26 -4.31
N LEU A 99 3.05 -6.35 -3.95
CA LEU A 99 3.13 -6.80 -2.56
C LEU A 99 3.83 -5.75 -1.68
N GLY A 100 4.97 -5.21 -2.14
CA GLY A 100 5.70 -4.14 -1.45
C GLY A 100 4.85 -2.88 -1.28
N VAL A 101 4.22 -2.39 -2.36
CA VAL A 101 3.31 -1.24 -2.30
C VAL A 101 2.14 -1.52 -1.36
N GLY A 102 1.51 -2.68 -1.45
CA GLY A 102 0.38 -3.06 -0.59
C GLY A 102 0.73 -3.10 0.89
N THR A 103 1.89 -3.68 1.25
CA THR A 103 2.37 -3.69 2.63
C THR A 103 2.67 -2.28 3.14
N ALA A 104 3.33 -1.44 2.35
CA ALA A 104 3.61 -0.05 2.72
C ALA A 104 2.32 0.77 2.92
N THR A 105 1.34 0.64 2.02
CA THR A 105 0.03 1.30 2.16
C THR A 105 -0.72 0.81 3.39
N LEU A 106 -0.68 -0.49 3.69
CA LEU A 106 -1.33 -1.06 4.87
C LEU A 106 -0.69 -0.56 6.17
N LEU A 107 0.64 -0.55 6.26
CA LEU A 107 1.36 0.00 7.43
C LEU A 107 1.03 1.48 7.63
N ASN A 108 1.02 2.27 6.55
CA ASN A 108 0.64 3.68 6.61
C ASN A 108 -0.80 3.86 7.12
N PHE A 109 -1.75 3.06 6.63
CA PHE A 109 -3.13 3.10 7.06
C PHE A 109 -3.29 2.74 8.55
N VAL A 110 -2.65 1.66 9.00
CA VAL A 110 -2.68 1.22 10.41
C VAL A 110 -2.06 2.29 11.32
N TRP A 111 -0.95 2.91 10.91
CA TRP A 111 -0.33 4.00 11.65
C TRP A 111 -1.29 5.19 11.82
N TRP A 112 -1.96 5.62 10.74
CA TRP A 112 -2.95 6.70 10.79
C TRP A 112 -4.17 6.35 11.64
N ILE A 113 -4.66 5.11 11.59
CA ILE A 113 -5.74 4.65 12.47
C ILE A 113 -5.35 4.77 13.94
N LYS A 114 -4.15 4.26 14.31
CA LYS A 114 -3.67 4.34 15.70
C LYS A 114 -3.50 5.79 16.16
N ALA A 115 -2.93 6.62 15.30
CA ALA A 115 -2.76 8.06 15.53
C ALA A 115 -4.08 8.80 15.78
N MET A 116 -5.17 8.43 15.09
CA MET A 116 -6.48 9.10 15.19
C MET A 116 -7.40 8.53 16.27
N SER A 117 -7.37 7.21 16.47
CA SER A 117 -8.27 6.51 17.39
C SER A 117 -7.83 6.68 18.86
N SER A 118 -6.52 6.73 19.12
CA SER A 118 -6.02 6.84 20.50
C SER A 118 -6.16 8.28 21.04
N HIS A 119 -7.12 8.47 21.96
CA HIS A 119 -7.25 9.71 22.73
C HIS A 119 -5.93 10.08 23.44
N GLY A 120 -5.17 9.08 23.90
CA GLY A 120 -3.86 9.28 24.53
C GLY A 120 -2.80 9.81 23.55
N SER A 121 -2.71 9.23 22.35
CA SER A 121 -1.72 9.67 21.34
C SER A 121 -1.94 11.10 20.87
N ARG A 122 -3.20 11.56 20.81
CA ARG A 122 -3.53 12.95 20.44
C ARG A 122 -3.03 13.94 21.49
N LYS A 123 -3.25 13.62 22.77
CA LYS A 123 -2.78 14.45 23.89
C LYS A 123 -1.27 14.44 23.99
N ASP A 124 -0.64 13.29 23.83
CA ASP A 124 0.83 13.14 23.85
C ASP A 124 1.51 13.94 22.72
N PHE A 125 0.92 13.92 21.52
CA PHE A 125 1.39 14.74 20.39
C PHE A 125 1.40 16.24 20.75
N ILE A 126 0.27 16.80 21.17
CA ILE A 126 0.17 18.23 21.52
C ILE A 126 1.02 18.58 22.74
N SER A 127 1.05 17.71 23.75
CA SER A 127 1.86 17.89 24.95
C SER A 127 3.34 18.01 24.62
N LYS A 128 3.86 17.20 23.68
CA LYS A 128 5.26 17.28 23.25
C LYS A 128 5.62 18.64 22.64
N TYR A 129 4.78 19.19 21.76
CA TYR A 129 5.04 20.51 21.17
C TYR A 129 4.97 21.64 22.20
N LEU A 130 4.03 21.58 23.14
CA LEU A 130 3.91 22.59 24.21
C LEU A 130 5.10 22.53 25.19
N THR A 131 5.59 21.33 25.51
CA THR A 131 6.78 21.16 26.36
C THR A 131 8.05 21.70 25.69
N VAL A 132 8.20 21.53 24.36
CA VAL A 132 9.36 22.05 23.62
C VAL A 132 9.45 23.58 23.68
N ASN A 133 8.31 24.28 23.76
CA ASN A 133 8.26 25.75 23.87
C ASN A 133 8.37 26.29 25.31
N ASN A 134 8.62 25.44 26.31
CA ASN A 134 8.62 25.83 27.74
C ASN A 134 7.30 26.47 28.21
N LEU A 135 6.17 26.17 27.56
CA LEU A 135 4.84 26.66 27.99
C LEU A 135 4.25 25.82 29.13
N ILE A 136 4.85 24.66 29.41
CA ILE A 136 4.45 23.72 30.46
C ILE A 136 5.69 23.46 31.31
N GLU A 137 5.63 23.83 32.59
CA GLU A 137 6.71 23.56 33.54
C GLU A 137 6.55 22.14 34.15
N PRO A 138 7.64 21.39 34.35
CA PRO A 138 7.57 20.02 34.87
C PRO A 138 7.06 19.91 36.32
N ASN A 139 6.96 21.03 37.04
CA ASN A 139 6.60 21.05 38.47
C ASN A 139 5.09 21.02 38.76
N ASP A 140 4.21 21.40 37.82
CA ASP A 140 2.75 21.47 38.04
C ASP A 140 1.95 20.53 37.09
N LEU A 141 2.46 19.30 36.98
CA LEU A 141 2.08 18.30 35.98
C LEU A 141 0.58 17.94 35.93
N ALA A 142 -0.16 18.11 37.03
CA ALA A 142 -1.57 17.71 37.13
C ALA A 142 -2.53 18.79 36.61
N GLY A 143 -2.23 20.07 36.87
CA GLY A 143 -3.00 21.21 36.37
C GLY A 143 -2.86 21.35 34.85
N ASP A 144 -1.63 21.30 34.36
CA ASP A 144 -1.30 21.49 32.95
C ASP A 144 -1.84 20.37 32.07
N LYS A 145 -1.78 19.10 32.52
CA LYS A 145 -2.42 17.99 31.80
C LYS A 145 -3.93 18.18 31.63
N ARG A 146 -4.60 18.82 32.62
CA ARG A 146 -6.04 19.09 32.55
C ARG A 146 -6.34 20.26 31.61
N ALA A 147 -5.49 21.28 31.59
CA ALA A 147 -5.57 22.40 30.64
C ALA A 147 -5.35 21.91 29.20
N VAL A 148 -4.31 21.10 28.96
CA VAL A 148 -4.04 20.46 27.65
C VAL A 148 -5.21 19.58 27.22
N SER A 149 -5.77 18.78 28.14
CA SER A 149 -6.96 17.97 27.83
C SER A 149 -8.15 18.82 27.43
N LYS A 150 -8.42 19.93 28.14
CA LYS A 150 -9.50 20.86 27.78
C LYS A 150 -9.25 21.52 26.43
N PHE A 151 -8.02 21.96 26.16
CA PHE A 151 -7.65 22.57 24.89
C PHE A 151 -7.83 21.61 23.71
N VAL A 152 -7.35 20.37 23.84
CA VAL A 152 -7.49 19.32 22.82
C VAL A 152 -8.96 18.95 22.59
N GLU A 153 -9.76 18.81 23.66
CA GLU A 153 -11.15 18.33 23.55
C GLU A 153 -12.15 19.44 23.17
N ARG A 154 -11.96 20.67 23.66
CA ARG A 154 -12.89 21.79 23.40
C ARG A 154 -12.42 22.75 22.31
N GLY A 155 -11.13 23.07 22.29
CA GLY A 155 -10.53 24.03 21.35
C GLY A 155 -10.28 23.40 19.99
N LEU A 156 -9.23 22.59 19.89
CA LEU A 156 -8.80 21.97 18.62
C LEU A 156 -9.79 20.93 18.09
N LYS A 157 -10.47 20.21 19.00
CA LYS A 157 -11.31 19.04 18.68
C LYS A 157 -10.53 17.99 17.89
N ASN A 158 -11.20 16.91 17.49
CA ASN A 158 -10.56 15.80 16.81
C ASN A 158 -9.96 16.19 15.44
N ASP A 159 -10.67 17.03 14.69
CA ASP A 159 -10.25 17.45 13.35
C ASP A 159 -9.06 18.43 13.39
N GLY A 160 -8.98 19.31 14.40
CA GLY A 160 -7.85 20.25 14.52
C GLY A 160 -6.53 19.54 14.85
N VAL A 161 -6.55 18.55 15.74
CA VAL A 161 -5.36 17.71 16.00
C VAL A 161 -4.93 16.94 14.75
N PHE A 162 -5.89 16.46 13.96
CA PHE A 162 -5.61 15.79 12.70
C PHE A 162 -4.94 16.72 11.68
N VAL A 163 -5.47 17.94 11.51
CA VAL A 163 -4.87 18.96 10.63
C VAL A 163 -3.46 19.32 11.09
N CYS A 164 -3.23 19.50 12.39
CA CYS A 164 -1.89 19.78 12.93
C CYS A 164 -0.90 18.65 12.61
N ARG A 165 -1.34 17.38 12.69
CA ARG A 165 -0.50 16.22 12.32
C ARG A 165 -0.18 16.18 10.83
N ILE A 166 -1.14 16.48 9.96
CA ILE A 166 -0.88 16.61 8.51
C ILE A 166 0.10 17.74 8.24
N LEU A 167 -0.11 18.88 8.89
CA LEU A 167 0.72 20.06 8.71
C LEU A 167 2.15 19.78 9.17
N ALA A 168 2.33 19.07 10.28
CA ALA A 168 3.65 18.67 10.76
C ALA A 168 4.38 17.78 9.74
N SER A 169 3.67 16.82 9.13
CA SER A 169 4.27 15.93 8.14
C SER A 169 4.56 16.57 6.79
N ASN A 170 3.96 17.72 6.45
CA ASN A 170 4.12 18.37 5.13
C ASN A 170 4.89 19.71 5.19
N ALA A 171 4.64 20.55 6.20
CA ALA A 171 5.24 21.88 6.37
C ALA A 171 6.37 21.91 7.41
N GLY A 172 6.56 20.82 8.16
CA GLY A 172 7.59 20.69 9.18
C GLY A 172 7.09 21.03 10.59
N ASP A 173 7.84 20.53 11.58
CA ASP A 173 7.47 20.62 12.99
C ASP A 173 7.51 22.05 13.54
N LEU A 174 8.42 22.90 13.05
CA LEU A 174 8.56 24.29 13.52
C LEU A 174 7.29 25.11 13.28
N PHE A 175 6.71 25.01 12.08
CA PHE A 175 5.50 25.75 11.73
C PHE A 175 4.30 25.33 12.59
N VAL A 176 4.17 24.04 12.88
CA VAL A 176 3.10 23.53 13.74
C VAL A 176 3.29 23.95 15.19
N THR A 177 4.55 24.04 15.64
CA THR A 177 4.92 24.50 16.97
C THR A 177 4.47 25.94 17.21
N ASP A 178 4.72 26.84 16.25
CA ASP A 178 4.27 28.23 16.29
C ASP A 178 2.75 28.34 16.23
N LEU A 179 2.12 27.54 15.36
CA LEU A 179 0.66 27.50 15.23
C LEU A 179 -0.03 27.04 16.52
N ILE A 180 0.46 25.97 17.15
CA ILE A 180 -0.09 25.45 18.41
C ILE A 180 0.08 26.49 19.53
N THR A 181 1.22 27.18 19.57
CA THR A 181 1.50 28.23 20.56
C THR A 181 0.58 29.44 20.38
N SER A 182 0.31 29.85 19.14
CA SER A 182 -0.63 30.95 18.87
C SER A 182 -2.09 30.59 19.14
N LEU A 183 -2.42 29.30 19.16
CA LEU A 183 -3.79 28.82 19.41
C LEU A 183 -4.06 28.54 20.90
N TRP A 184 -3.03 28.28 21.70
CA TRP A 184 -3.10 28.02 23.14
C TRP A 184 -3.54 29.27 23.92
#